data_AF-A0A1B8EN29-F1
#
_entry.id   AF-A0A1B8EN29-F1
#
_cell.length_a   1.000
_cell.length_b   1.000
_cell.length_c   1.000
_cell.angle_alpha   90.00
_cell.angle_beta   90.00
_cell.angle_gamma   90.00
#
_symmetry.space_group_name_H-M   'P 1'
#
loop_
_entity.id
_entity.type
_entity.pdbx_description
1 polymer ?
#
loop_
_entity_poly.entity_id
_entity_poly.type
_entity_poly.pdbx_seq_one_letter_code
_entity_poly.pdbx_strand_id
1 'polypeptide(L)'
;MSSPDEEIDPPWGSLPVEAYILQNWDASSSEEPAKQRKKLVQAYIKTSPLDRLSLSPVTPSQDQIETILVPWRTMFQRDIVSEQGELGCVWLRTDYSEGTDDAHESLVENVDFCIVVDDEDRLLDNEELYNFGDDWRRILDVFPELVNSDGAYATHQEFLQEAEDFLIKAKAYLAGGDIPDSSFEWIDSIKNNSPAAEADQTIMG
;
A
#
# COMPACT_ATOMS: atom_id res chain seq x y z
N MET A 1 -30.63 22.91 8.72
CA MET A 1 -29.37 23.52 8.29
C MET A 1 -28.53 22.38 7.73
N SER A 2 -27.94 22.61 6.57
CA SER A 2 -27.43 21.62 5.60
C SER A 2 -26.56 20.53 6.21
N SER A 3 -26.73 19.30 5.72
CA SER A 3 -25.84 18.16 5.97
C SER A 3 -24.40 18.52 5.57
N PRO A 4 -23.39 17.95 6.23
CA PRO A 4 -22.03 17.99 5.70
C PRO A 4 -22.05 17.12 4.45
N ASP A 5 -22.01 17.73 3.27
CA ASP A 5 -21.45 17.04 2.12
C ASP A 5 -19.98 16.81 2.52
N GLU A 6 -19.63 15.57 2.90
CA GLU A 6 -18.25 15.15 3.06
C GLU A 6 -17.53 15.52 1.76
N GLU A 7 -16.66 16.53 1.85
CA GLU A 7 -15.85 16.97 0.73
C GLU A 7 -14.90 15.82 0.41
N ILE A 8 -15.14 15.15 -0.72
CA ILE A 8 -14.35 13.98 -1.14
C ILE A 8 -12.93 14.47 -1.43
N ASP A 9 -11.99 14.07 -0.58
CA ASP A 9 -10.57 14.36 -0.72
C ASP A 9 -9.82 13.03 -0.95
N PRO A 10 -9.00 12.89 -2.01
CA PRO A 10 -8.88 13.81 -3.15
C PRO A 10 -10.16 13.85 -4.01
N PRO A 11 -10.50 14.99 -4.64
CA PRO A 11 -11.65 15.07 -5.56
C PRO A 11 -11.51 14.09 -6.74
N TRP A 12 -12.62 13.54 -7.22
CA TRP A 12 -12.58 12.64 -8.37
C TRP A 12 -12.00 13.32 -9.62
N GLY A 13 -11.06 12.66 -10.28
CA GLY A 13 -10.37 13.15 -11.47
C GLY A 13 -9.22 14.13 -11.19
N SER A 14 -8.90 14.38 -9.91
CA SER A 14 -7.74 15.19 -9.51
C SER A 14 -6.42 14.43 -9.64
N LEU A 15 -6.43 13.11 -9.40
CA LEU A 15 -5.22 12.30 -9.51
C LEU A 15 -4.78 12.18 -11.00
N PRO A 16 -3.48 12.30 -11.32
CA PRO A 16 -2.99 12.24 -12.70
C PRO A 16 -3.40 10.97 -13.46
N VAL A 17 -3.40 9.82 -12.79
CA VAL A 17 -3.87 8.56 -13.39
C VAL A 17 -5.37 8.57 -13.68
N GLU A 18 -6.19 9.15 -12.80
CA GLU A 18 -7.64 9.30 -13.03
C GLU A 18 -7.88 10.21 -14.23
N ALA A 19 -7.18 11.35 -14.29
CA ALA A 19 -7.22 12.27 -15.42
C ALA A 19 -6.81 11.56 -16.73
N TYR A 20 -5.75 10.74 -16.71
CA TYR A 20 -5.31 9.97 -17.87
C TYR A 20 -6.40 9.00 -18.35
N ILE A 21 -6.98 8.22 -17.43
CA ILE A 21 -8.03 7.24 -17.75
C ILE A 21 -9.23 7.97 -18.36
N LEU A 22 -9.70 9.06 -17.76
CA LEU A 22 -10.86 9.82 -18.22
C LEU A 22 -10.65 10.44 -19.60
N GLN A 23 -9.46 11.00 -19.86
CA GLN A 23 -9.13 11.62 -21.16
C GLN A 23 -9.02 10.60 -22.30
N ASN A 24 -8.64 9.35 -21.98
CA ASN A 24 -8.43 8.28 -22.96
C ASN A 24 -9.55 7.24 -22.95
N TRP A 25 -10.64 7.51 -22.23
CA TRP A 25 -11.80 6.63 -22.19
C TRP A 25 -12.55 6.67 -23.52
N ASP A 26 -12.73 5.51 -24.14
CA ASP A 26 -13.56 5.34 -25.34
C ASP A 26 -14.91 4.78 -24.93
N ALA A 27 -15.90 5.67 -24.81
CA ALA A 27 -17.28 5.31 -24.47
C ALA A 27 -18.02 4.54 -25.58
N SER A 28 -17.46 4.48 -26.79
CA SER A 28 -18.02 3.71 -27.92
C SER A 28 -17.47 2.29 -28.01
N SER A 29 -16.47 1.97 -27.19
CA SER A 29 -15.85 0.66 -27.12
C SER A 29 -16.86 -0.41 -26.71
N SER A 30 -16.78 -1.59 -27.34
CA SER A 30 -17.52 -2.79 -26.92
C SER A 30 -16.79 -3.59 -25.85
N GLU A 31 -15.63 -3.11 -25.38
CA GLU A 31 -14.90 -3.75 -24.30
C GLU A 31 -15.58 -3.56 -22.95
N GLU A 32 -15.40 -4.54 -22.07
CA GLU A 32 -15.83 -4.39 -20.69
C GLU A 32 -15.07 -3.23 -20.01
N PRO A 33 -15.74 -2.35 -19.24
CA PRO A 33 -15.10 -1.22 -18.58
C PRO A 33 -13.85 -1.60 -17.77
N ALA A 34 -13.88 -2.71 -17.03
CA ALA A 34 -12.74 -3.18 -16.25
C ALA A 34 -11.51 -3.48 -17.12
N LYS A 35 -11.71 -4.08 -18.29
CA LYS A 35 -10.64 -4.41 -19.25
C LYS A 35 -10.05 -3.14 -19.87
N GLN A 36 -10.90 -2.19 -20.22
CA GLN A 36 -10.46 -0.90 -20.77
C GLN A 36 -9.65 -0.11 -19.73
N ARG A 37 -10.14 -0.02 -18.49
CA ARG A 37 -9.39 0.61 -17.39
C ARG A 37 -8.02 0.00 -17.21
N LYS A 38 -7.95 -1.33 -17.12
CA LYS A 38 -6.66 -2.03 -16.94
C LYS A 38 -5.66 -1.67 -18.04
N LYS A 39 -6.10 -1.63 -19.31
CA LYS A 39 -5.24 -1.22 -20.42
C LYS A 39 -4.76 0.23 -20.28
N LEU A 40 -5.64 1.14 -19.86
CA LEU A 40 -5.30 2.55 -19.68
C LEU A 40 -4.33 2.76 -18.51
N VAL A 41 -4.51 2.04 -17.39
CA VAL A 41 -3.54 2.03 -16.28
C VAL A 41 -2.18 1.53 -16.76
N GLN A 42 -2.14 0.42 -17.50
CA GLN A 42 -0.89 -0.12 -18.04
C GLN A 42 -0.25 0.79 -19.11
N ALA A 43 -1.05 1.57 -19.84
CA ALA A 43 -0.55 2.59 -20.75
C ALA A 43 0.04 3.77 -19.97
N TYR A 44 -0.64 4.22 -18.91
CA TYR A 44 -0.16 5.25 -18.00
C TYR A 44 1.21 4.91 -17.39
N ILE A 45 1.40 3.66 -16.94
CA ILE A 45 2.70 3.15 -16.42
C ILE A 45 3.83 3.22 -17.48
N LYS A 46 3.50 3.25 -18.77
CA LYS A 46 4.48 3.37 -19.87
C LYS A 46 4.69 4.81 -20.33
N THR A 47 3.79 5.72 -19.95
CA THR A 47 3.92 7.17 -20.19
C THR A 47 5.11 7.71 -19.40
N SER A 48 5.86 8.65 -19.99
CA SER A 48 6.99 9.26 -19.29
C SER A 48 6.50 10.06 -18.08
N PRO A 49 7.22 10.10 -16.96
CA PRO A 49 6.78 10.86 -15.79
C PRO A 49 6.63 12.36 -16.00
N LEU A 50 7.41 12.98 -16.89
CA LEU A 50 7.17 14.36 -17.30
C LEU A 50 5.78 14.53 -17.93
N ASP A 51 5.37 13.58 -18.79
CA ASP A 51 4.05 13.61 -19.39
C ASP A 51 2.96 13.36 -18.33
N ARG A 52 3.20 12.47 -17.35
CA ARG A 52 2.25 12.23 -16.25
C ARG A 52 2.04 13.47 -15.38
N LEU A 53 3.12 14.16 -15.01
CA LEU A 53 3.08 15.40 -14.22
C LEU A 53 2.42 16.56 -14.99
N SER A 54 2.38 16.49 -16.32
CA SER A 54 1.72 17.49 -17.16
C SER A 54 0.21 17.27 -17.31
N LEU A 55 -0.33 16.15 -16.82
CA LEU A 55 -1.75 15.85 -16.92
C LEU A 55 -2.55 16.81 -16.04
N SER A 56 -3.47 17.54 -16.69
CA SER A 56 -4.38 18.41 -15.98
C SER A 56 -5.53 17.62 -15.34
N PRO A 57 -5.94 17.96 -14.11
CA PRO A 57 -7.15 17.43 -13.48
C PRO A 57 -8.36 17.53 -14.41
N VAL A 58 -9.22 16.52 -14.34
CA VAL A 58 -10.48 16.46 -15.09
C VAL A 58 -11.63 16.48 -14.10
N THR A 59 -12.69 17.24 -14.37
CA THR A 59 -13.94 17.13 -13.61
C THR A 59 -14.82 16.05 -14.25
N PRO A 60 -14.92 14.84 -13.68
CA PRO A 60 -15.72 13.77 -14.26
C PRO A 60 -17.22 14.02 -14.07
N SER A 61 -18.03 13.45 -14.97
CA SER A 61 -19.46 13.34 -14.75
C SER A 61 -19.78 12.24 -13.71
N GLN A 62 -20.98 12.29 -13.12
CA GLN A 62 -21.41 11.25 -12.18
C GLN A 62 -21.36 9.84 -12.77
N ASP A 63 -21.75 9.70 -14.04
CA ASP A 63 -21.70 8.42 -14.77
C ASP A 63 -20.26 7.91 -14.94
N GLN A 64 -19.30 8.80 -15.19
CA GLN A 64 -17.88 8.45 -15.26
C GLN A 64 -17.34 8.03 -13.89
N ILE A 65 -17.75 8.70 -12.81
CA ILE A 65 -17.35 8.32 -11.45
C ILE A 65 -17.85 6.89 -11.15
N GLU A 66 -19.15 6.63 -11.35
CA GLU A 66 -19.79 5.35 -11.01
C GLU A 66 -19.31 4.20 -11.90
N THR A 67 -19.08 4.45 -13.18
CA THR A 67 -18.72 3.40 -14.15
C THR A 67 -17.21 3.17 -14.22
N ILE A 68 -16.41 4.24 -14.12
CA ILE A 68 -14.97 4.20 -14.38
C ILE A 68 -14.20 4.20 -13.06
N LEU A 69 -14.38 5.18 -12.18
CA LEU A 69 -13.45 5.40 -11.08
C LEU A 69 -13.78 4.57 -9.82
N VAL A 70 -15.04 4.59 -9.37
CA VAL A 70 -15.50 3.87 -8.17
C VAL A 70 -15.22 2.36 -8.22
N PRO A 71 -15.44 1.65 -9.36
CA PRO A 71 -15.17 0.21 -9.40
C PRO A 71 -13.69 -0.14 -9.57
N TRP A 72 -12.79 0.86 -9.66
CA TRP A 72 -11.35 0.63 -9.80
C TRP A 72 -10.61 0.75 -8.47
N ARG A 73 -10.85 1.83 -7.71
CA ARG A 73 -10.22 2.05 -6.40
C ARG A 73 -11.24 2.41 -5.34
N THR A 74 -10.99 1.92 -4.14
CA THR A 74 -11.70 2.37 -2.94
C THR A 74 -11.26 3.79 -2.55
N MET A 75 -12.06 4.47 -1.73
CA MET A 75 -11.66 5.78 -1.18
C MET A 75 -10.36 5.71 -0.40
N PHE A 76 -10.16 4.66 0.42
CA PHE A 76 -8.91 4.41 1.13
C PHE A 76 -7.69 4.33 0.20
N GLN A 77 -7.80 3.59 -0.91
CA GLN A 77 -6.72 3.51 -1.91
C GLN A 77 -6.43 4.83 -2.61
N ARG A 78 -7.41 5.75 -2.67
CA ARG A 78 -7.19 7.09 -3.21
C ARG A 78 -6.50 8.00 -2.20
N ASP A 79 -6.82 7.85 -0.92
CA ASP A 79 -6.28 8.63 0.18
C ASP A 79 -4.79 8.35 0.43
N ILE A 80 -4.36 7.09 0.26
CA ILE A 80 -2.94 6.69 0.34
C ILE A 80 -2.05 7.47 -0.66
N VAL A 81 -2.63 7.93 -1.77
CA VAL A 81 -1.91 8.65 -2.82
C VAL A 81 -1.94 10.15 -2.50
N SER A 82 -0.76 10.78 -2.46
CA SER A 82 -0.67 12.23 -2.21
C SER A 82 -1.41 13.06 -3.26
N GLU A 83 -1.71 14.33 -2.94
CA GLU A 83 -2.38 15.31 -3.83
C GLU A 83 -1.73 15.43 -5.23
N GLN A 84 -0.45 15.06 -5.38
CA GLN A 84 0.28 15.12 -6.65
C GLN A 84 0.27 13.80 -7.44
N GLY A 85 -0.39 12.75 -6.96
CA GLY A 85 -0.30 11.43 -7.58
C GLY A 85 1.06 10.75 -7.35
N GLU A 86 1.81 11.19 -6.36
CA GLU A 86 3.06 10.55 -5.95
C GLU A 86 2.78 9.59 -4.80
N LEU A 87 3.38 8.42 -4.89
CA LEU A 87 3.42 7.41 -3.85
C LEU A 87 4.86 6.97 -3.72
N GLY A 88 5.39 7.00 -2.49
CA GLY A 88 6.75 6.56 -2.18
C GLY A 88 6.84 5.03 -2.20
N CYS A 89 7.18 4.47 -1.04
CA CYS A 89 7.13 3.03 -0.81
C CYS A 89 5.78 2.60 -0.22
N VAL A 90 5.44 1.33 -0.42
CA VAL A 90 4.35 0.64 0.28
C VAL A 90 4.86 -0.68 0.82
N TRP A 91 4.23 -1.17 1.87
CA TRP A 91 4.49 -2.50 2.39
C TRP A 91 3.38 -3.44 1.96
N LEU A 92 3.69 -4.41 1.08
CA LEU A 92 2.70 -5.36 0.56
C LEU A 92 2.89 -6.72 1.23
N ARG A 93 1.84 -7.20 1.93
CA ARG A 93 1.79 -8.61 2.35
C ARG A 93 1.57 -9.49 1.12
N THR A 94 2.40 -10.52 0.97
CA THR A 94 2.37 -11.42 -0.21
C THR A 94 2.05 -12.87 0.14
N ASP A 95 2.09 -13.24 1.42
CA ASP A 95 1.77 -14.58 1.91
C ASP A 95 0.60 -14.51 2.89
N TYR A 96 -0.46 -15.23 2.54
CA TYR A 96 -1.72 -15.34 3.27
C TYR A 96 -2.03 -16.80 3.65
N SER A 97 -1.02 -17.68 3.58
CA SER A 97 -1.23 -19.09 3.90
C SER A 97 -1.57 -19.31 5.38
N GLU A 98 -2.32 -20.37 5.65
CA GLU A 98 -2.73 -20.73 7.01
C GLU A 98 -1.52 -20.84 7.95
N GLY A 99 -1.60 -20.19 9.11
CA GLY A 99 -0.53 -20.17 10.12
C GLY A 99 0.54 -19.10 9.90
N THR A 100 0.38 -18.21 8.92
CA THR A 100 1.27 -17.05 8.74
C THR A 100 0.80 -15.79 9.46
N ASP A 101 -0.44 -15.75 9.93
CA ASP A 101 -1.05 -14.56 10.56
C ASP A 101 -0.29 -14.12 11.82
N ASP A 102 -0.01 -15.03 12.75
CA ASP A 102 0.74 -14.71 13.98
C ASP A 102 2.14 -14.15 13.68
N ALA A 103 2.79 -14.67 12.63
CA ALA A 103 4.11 -14.20 12.22
C ALA A 103 4.04 -12.82 11.53
N HIS A 104 2.98 -12.56 10.77
CA HIS A 104 2.73 -11.24 10.17
C HIS A 104 2.37 -10.21 11.24
N GLU A 105 1.49 -10.52 12.18
CA GLU A 105 1.14 -9.64 13.30
C GLU A 105 2.39 -9.31 14.13
N SER A 106 3.19 -10.31 14.48
CA SER A 106 4.45 -10.09 15.18
C SER A 106 5.43 -9.26 14.35
N LEU A 107 5.50 -9.40 13.03
CA LEU A 107 6.33 -8.54 12.19
C LEU A 107 5.84 -7.09 12.21
N VAL A 108 4.54 -6.88 12.05
CA VAL A 108 3.91 -5.55 12.03
C VAL A 108 4.11 -4.80 13.34
N GLU A 109 3.95 -5.48 14.49
CA GLU A 109 4.15 -4.87 15.81
C GLU A 109 5.59 -4.40 16.08
N ASN A 110 6.57 -4.99 15.38
CA ASN A 110 7.99 -4.76 15.63
C ASN A 110 8.67 -3.95 14.54
N VAL A 111 7.94 -3.55 13.49
CA VAL A 111 8.42 -2.66 12.43
C VAL A 111 7.84 -1.27 12.64
N ASP A 112 8.71 -0.26 12.71
CA ASP A 112 8.26 1.14 12.72
C ASP A 112 7.91 1.57 11.29
N PHE A 113 6.64 1.44 10.90
CA PHE A 113 6.17 1.80 9.56
C PHE A 113 6.26 3.31 9.27
N CYS A 114 6.21 4.15 10.30
CA CYS A 114 6.47 5.59 10.12
C CYS A 114 7.91 5.84 9.65
N ILE A 115 8.86 4.98 10.00
CA ILE A 115 10.24 5.05 9.51
C ILE A 115 10.39 4.37 8.15
N VAL A 116 9.70 3.24 7.94
CA VAL A 116 9.92 2.38 6.75
C VAL A 116 9.14 2.85 5.52
N VAL A 117 7.91 3.34 5.70
CA VAL A 117 7.00 3.73 4.62
C VAL A 117 6.40 5.14 4.78
N ASP A 118 6.89 5.91 5.76
CA ASP A 118 6.41 7.24 6.17
C ASP A 118 4.99 7.30 6.75
N ASP A 119 4.13 6.31 6.46
CA ASP A 119 2.71 6.29 6.81
C ASP A 119 2.20 4.86 7.01
N GLU A 120 1.53 4.60 8.13
CA GLU A 120 0.94 3.30 8.45
C GLU A 120 -0.15 2.88 7.45
N ASP A 121 -0.85 3.85 6.82
CA ASP A 121 -1.87 3.57 5.80
C ASP A 121 -1.27 2.94 4.52
N ARG A 122 0.07 2.95 4.38
CA ARG A 122 0.80 2.28 3.30
C ARG A 122 1.13 0.81 3.59
N LEU A 123 0.66 0.26 4.71
CA LEU A 123 0.60 -1.17 4.97
C LEU A 123 -0.58 -1.80 4.22
N LEU A 124 -0.27 -2.53 3.15
CA LEU A 124 -1.24 -3.19 2.27
C LEU A 124 -1.29 -4.68 2.61
N ASP A 125 -2.07 -5.04 3.63
CA ASP A 125 -2.17 -6.42 4.12
C ASP A 125 -3.57 -7.04 4.06
N ASN A 126 -4.58 -6.34 3.54
CA ASN A 126 -5.90 -6.92 3.30
C ASN A 126 -5.88 -7.98 2.19
N GLU A 127 -6.16 -9.25 2.55
CA GLU A 127 -6.15 -10.39 1.63
C GLU A 127 -7.12 -10.21 0.44
N GLU A 128 -8.34 -9.72 0.69
CA GLU A 128 -9.37 -9.60 -0.34
C GLU A 128 -8.99 -8.59 -1.44
N LEU A 129 -8.17 -7.61 -1.09
CA LEU A 129 -7.75 -6.52 -1.99
C LEU A 129 -6.39 -6.78 -2.63
N TYR A 130 -5.47 -7.43 -1.90
CA TYR A 130 -4.05 -7.44 -2.23
C TYR A 130 -3.45 -8.85 -2.37
N ASN A 131 -4.23 -9.91 -2.21
CA ASN A 131 -3.76 -11.27 -2.49
C ASN A 131 -3.61 -11.50 -4.01
N PHE A 132 -2.45 -11.13 -4.53
CA PHE A 132 -2.06 -11.34 -5.92
C PHE A 132 -1.28 -12.65 -6.14
N GLY A 133 -1.05 -13.42 -5.07
CA GLY A 133 -0.15 -14.57 -5.06
C GLY A 133 1.25 -14.18 -5.56
N ASP A 134 1.85 -15.04 -6.39
CA ASP A 134 3.20 -14.83 -6.94
C ASP A 134 3.30 -13.61 -7.88
N ASP A 135 2.18 -13.11 -8.40
CA ASP A 135 2.13 -11.96 -9.31
C ASP A 135 1.90 -10.65 -8.56
N TRP A 136 2.70 -10.41 -7.52
CA TRP A 136 2.65 -9.19 -6.69
C TRP A 136 2.69 -7.89 -7.50
N ARG A 137 3.27 -7.92 -8.71
CA ARG A 137 3.31 -6.76 -9.63
C ARG A 137 1.94 -6.26 -10.04
N ARG A 138 0.88 -7.05 -9.85
CA ARG A 138 -0.50 -6.61 -10.01
C ARG A 138 -0.88 -5.46 -9.08
N ILE A 139 -0.11 -5.22 -8.01
CA ILE A 139 -0.24 -3.99 -7.22
C ILE A 139 -0.11 -2.73 -8.09
N LEU A 140 0.65 -2.77 -9.19
CA LEU A 140 0.78 -1.64 -10.12
C LEU A 140 -0.50 -1.40 -10.96
N ASP A 141 -1.40 -2.39 -11.07
CA ASP A 141 -2.72 -2.16 -11.66
C ASP A 141 -3.64 -1.36 -10.68
N VAL A 142 -3.31 -1.37 -9.38
CA VAL A 142 -4.00 -0.62 -8.33
C VAL A 142 -3.30 0.71 -8.07
N PHE A 143 -1.99 0.70 -7.84
CA PHE A 143 -1.13 1.86 -7.56
C PHE A 143 0.00 2.02 -8.62
N PRO A 144 -0.32 2.41 -9.86
CA PRO A 144 0.66 2.77 -10.89
C PRO A 144 1.61 3.91 -10.48
N GLU A 145 1.26 4.70 -9.48
CA GLU A 145 2.07 5.78 -8.89
C GLU A 145 3.39 5.27 -8.29
N LEU A 146 3.44 3.99 -7.88
CA LEU A 146 4.68 3.33 -7.43
C LEU A 146 5.77 3.29 -8.51
N VAL A 147 5.39 3.46 -9.79
CA VAL A 147 6.34 3.55 -10.90
C VAL A 147 6.80 4.99 -11.04
N ASN A 148 7.76 5.38 -10.20
CA ASN A 148 8.41 6.68 -10.30
C ASN A 148 9.51 6.66 -11.39
N SER A 149 9.70 7.76 -12.13
CA SER A 149 10.95 7.97 -12.89
C SER A 149 11.63 9.25 -12.46
N ASP A 150 12.90 9.05 -12.13
CA ASP A 150 14.00 10.01 -12.11
C ASP A 150 14.09 10.98 -10.92
N GLY A 151 15.12 10.72 -10.10
CA GLY A 151 15.76 11.71 -9.25
C GLY A 151 16.14 11.22 -7.85
N ALA A 152 15.27 10.45 -7.21
CA ALA A 152 15.41 10.06 -5.79
C ALA A 152 16.09 8.69 -5.56
N TYR A 153 16.67 8.07 -6.59
CA TYR A 153 17.31 6.75 -6.44
C TYR A 153 18.44 6.75 -5.40
N ALA A 154 19.10 7.88 -5.17
CA ALA A 154 20.16 7.97 -4.16
C ALA A 154 19.62 7.97 -2.72
N THR A 155 18.47 8.60 -2.44
CA THR A 155 17.87 8.63 -1.09
C THR A 155 17.01 7.39 -0.84
N HIS A 156 16.31 6.87 -1.85
CA HIS A 156 15.55 5.62 -1.72
C HIS A 156 16.42 4.41 -1.43
N GLN A 157 17.67 4.37 -1.91
CA GLN A 157 18.54 3.23 -1.68
C GLN A 157 18.95 3.08 -0.21
N GLU A 158 19.12 4.19 0.52
CA GLU A 158 19.40 4.16 1.96
C GLU A 158 18.18 3.67 2.75
N PHE A 159 16.98 4.17 2.43
CA PHE A 159 15.73 3.67 3.03
C PHE A 159 15.44 2.20 2.70
N LEU A 160 15.71 1.77 1.47
CA LEU A 160 15.58 0.36 1.08
C LEU A 160 16.57 -0.53 1.82
N GLN A 161 17.82 -0.07 1.99
CA GLN A 161 18.82 -0.81 2.77
C GLN A 161 18.41 -0.92 4.24
N GLU A 162 17.88 0.15 4.83
CA GLU A 162 17.39 0.15 6.20
C GLU A 162 16.16 -0.76 6.36
N ALA A 163 15.21 -0.71 5.44
CA ALA A 163 14.06 -1.61 5.39
C ALA A 163 14.47 -3.08 5.20
N GLU A 164 15.46 -3.36 4.34
CA GLU A 164 16.04 -4.70 4.19
C GLU A 164 16.71 -5.18 5.48
N ASP A 165 17.45 -4.32 6.17
CA ASP A 165 18.08 -4.64 7.47
C ASP A 165 17.01 -4.92 8.54
N PHE A 166 15.93 -4.14 8.59
CA PHE A 166 14.78 -4.40 9.48
C PHE A 166 14.10 -5.73 9.15
N LEU A 167 13.88 -6.04 7.87
CA LEU A 167 13.33 -7.31 7.42
C LEU A 167 14.21 -8.50 7.81
N ILE A 168 15.53 -8.38 7.66
CA ILE A 168 16.49 -9.42 8.06
C ILE A 168 16.43 -9.63 9.58
N LYS A 169 16.42 -8.56 10.36
CA LYS A 169 16.32 -8.62 11.83
C LYS A 169 15.00 -9.26 12.28
N ALA A 170 13.88 -8.86 11.70
CA ALA A 170 12.58 -9.42 12.04
C ALA A 170 12.45 -10.89 11.64
N LYS A 171 12.99 -11.29 10.48
CA LYS A 171 13.08 -12.71 10.08
C LYS A 171 13.94 -13.53 11.05
N ALA A 172 15.06 -12.97 11.51
CA ALA A 172 15.91 -13.63 12.51
C ALA A 172 15.19 -13.79 13.86
N TYR A 173 14.44 -12.76 14.28
CA TYR A 173 13.60 -12.81 15.48
C TYR A 173 12.51 -13.88 15.39
N LEU A 174 11.77 -13.93 14.28
CA LEU A 174 10.73 -14.94 14.01
C LEU A 174 11.30 -16.37 13.97
N ALA A 175 12.56 -16.54 13.56
CA ALA A 175 13.26 -17.82 13.56
C ALA A 175 13.84 -18.23 14.95
N GLY A 176 13.63 -17.42 16.00
CA GLY A 176 14.13 -17.67 17.35
C GLY A 176 15.58 -17.27 17.58
N GLY A 177 16.15 -16.36 16.77
CA GLY A 177 17.50 -15.82 16.95
C GLY A 177 17.57 -14.60 17.88
N ASP A 178 18.68 -14.43 18.59
CA ASP A 178 18.97 -13.24 19.40
C ASP A 178 19.28 -12.03 18.50
N ILE A 179 18.67 -10.87 18.81
CA ILE A 179 18.88 -9.60 18.10
C ILE A 179 20.12 -8.90 18.71
N PRO A 180 21.08 -8.39 17.91
CA PRO A 180 22.32 -7.82 18.46
C PRO A 180 22.22 -6.35 18.91
N ASP A 181 21.05 -5.71 18.90
CA ASP A 181 20.96 -4.26 19.11
C ASP A 181 19.84 -3.78 20.05
N SER A 182 20.20 -2.74 20.79
CA SER A 182 19.55 -2.14 21.96
C SER A 182 18.32 -1.26 21.65
N SER A 183 17.98 -1.08 20.36
CA SER A 183 16.76 -0.38 19.92
C SER A 183 15.47 -1.14 20.26
N PHE A 184 15.58 -2.38 20.72
CA PHE A 184 14.45 -3.24 21.10
C PHE A 184 14.40 -3.59 22.60
N GLU A 185 15.00 -2.79 23.50
CA GLU A 185 14.79 -2.96 24.95
C GLU A 185 13.31 -2.83 25.37
N TRP A 186 12.43 -2.31 24.50
CA TRP A 186 10.98 -2.35 24.69
C TRP A 186 10.41 -3.77 24.50
N ILE A 187 10.89 -4.58 23.55
CA ILE A 187 10.34 -5.92 23.25
C ILE A 187 10.56 -6.87 24.44
N ASP A 188 11.71 -6.80 25.10
CA ASP A 188 11.99 -7.63 26.28
C ASP A 188 11.06 -7.28 27.46
N SER A 189 10.50 -6.06 27.50
CA SER A 189 9.47 -5.70 28.48
C SER A 189 8.12 -6.37 28.18
N ILE A 190 7.84 -6.78 26.92
CA ILE A 190 6.59 -7.43 26.52
C ILE A 190 6.62 -8.93 26.83
N LYS A 191 7.76 -9.62 26.60
CA LYS A 191 7.95 -11.03 27.03
C LYS A 191 7.67 -11.23 28.52
N ASN A 192 8.01 -10.23 29.34
CA ASN A 192 7.83 -10.29 30.79
C ASN A 192 6.43 -9.83 31.27
N ASN A 193 5.59 -9.25 30.39
CA ASN A 193 4.26 -8.73 30.74
C ASN A 193 3.09 -9.39 29.99
N SER A 194 3.34 -10.41 29.15
CA SER A 194 2.27 -11.14 28.48
C SER A 194 1.58 -12.13 29.44
N PRO A 195 0.25 -12.12 29.59
CA PRO A 195 -0.49 -12.94 30.56
C PRO A 195 -0.46 -14.46 30.26
N ALA A 196 0.21 -14.87 29.19
CA ALA A 196 0.39 -16.27 28.82
C ALA A 196 1.36 -17.05 29.74
N ALA A 197 2.10 -16.37 30.62
CA ALA A 197 3.03 -17.04 31.55
C ALA A 197 2.38 -17.57 32.84
N GLU A 198 1.12 -17.23 33.14
CA GLU A 198 0.45 -17.71 34.38
C GLU A 198 -0.35 -19.02 34.20
N ALA A 199 -0.39 -19.61 33.01
CA ALA A 199 -1.14 -20.84 32.78
C ALA A 199 -0.35 -22.15 33.03
N ASP A 200 0.97 -22.07 33.28
CA ASP A 200 1.82 -23.28 33.34
C ASP A 200 2.56 -23.48 34.69
N GLN A 201 1.96 -23.02 35.79
CA GLN A 201 2.41 -23.36 37.17
C GLN A 201 1.32 -23.98 38.07
N THR A 202 0.26 -24.56 37.51
CA THR A 202 -0.72 -25.33 38.31
C THR A 202 -0.94 -26.75 37.79
N ILE A 203 0.12 -27.48 37.45
CA ILE A 203 0.13 -28.96 37.52
C ILE A 203 1.53 -29.44 37.93
N MET A 204 1.89 -29.26 39.20
CA MET A 204 2.62 -30.22 40.05
C MET A 204 2.99 -29.54 41.37
N GLY A 205 2.23 -29.86 42.42
CA GLY A 205 2.41 -29.38 43.79
C GLY A 205 1.13 -29.50 44.60
#